data_AF-A0A258A9M8-F1
#
_entry.id   AF-A0A258A9M8-F1
#
_cell.length_a   1.000
_cell.length_b   1.000
_cell.length_c   1.000
_cell.angle_alpha   90.00
_cell.angle_beta   90.00
_cell.angle_gamma   90.00
#
_symmetry.space_group_name_H-M   'P 1'
#
loop_
_entity.id
_entity.type
_entity.pdbx_description
1 polymer ?
#
loop_
_entity_poly.entity_id
_entity_poly.type
_entity_poly.pdbx_seq_one_letter_code
_entity_poly.pdbx_strand_id
1 'polypeptide(L)'
;MSLLRALLFAATVAASLMTGGPSAFAETVTVTDVLGRKVEVEARLIAMGDPRAIVTPALLDEVYGVRARVETLVGGEPYVLVEGSSRQVA
;
A
#
# COMPACT_ATOMS: atom_id res chain seq x y z
N MET A 1 -18.03 22.85 12.18
CA MET A 1 -18.27 21.76 13.17
C MET A 1 -18.17 20.46 12.39
N SER A 2 -16.98 19.91 12.17
CA SER A 2 -16.20 19.01 13.07
C SER A 2 -17.00 17.77 13.47
N LEU A 3 -16.30 16.62 13.52
CA LEU A 3 -16.74 15.23 13.74
C LEU A 3 -16.99 14.51 12.39
N LEU A 4 -16.03 13.84 11.74
CA LEU A 4 -15.25 12.72 12.25
C LEU A 4 -13.96 12.55 11.41
N ARG A 5 -12.87 13.13 11.91
CA ARG A 5 -11.51 12.76 11.55
C ARG A 5 -11.09 11.63 12.49
N ALA A 6 -11.24 10.36 12.08
CA ALA A 6 -10.57 9.21 12.71
C ALA A 6 -10.90 7.92 11.94
N LEU A 7 -10.46 7.80 10.68
CA LEU A 7 -10.30 6.48 10.05
C LEU A 7 -8.86 6.04 10.33
N LEU A 8 -8.67 5.48 11.53
CA LEU A 8 -7.47 4.74 11.90
C LEU A 8 -7.51 3.44 11.07
N PHE A 9 -6.84 3.42 9.92
CA PHE A 9 -6.75 2.25 9.06
C PHE A 9 -5.79 1.22 9.70
N ALA A 10 -6.31 0.42 10.64
CA ALA A 10 -5.69 -0.85 11.00
C ALA A 10 -6.21 -1.92 10.02
N ALA A 11 -5.69 -1.91 8.79
CA ALA A 11 -5.98 -2.95 7.82
C ALA A 11 -5.08 -4.16 8.13
N THR A 12 -5.58 -5.10 8.93
CA THR A 12 -4.94 -6.41 9.09
C THR A 12 -5.18 -7.22 7.82
N VAL A 13 -4.26 -7.13 6.85
CA VAL A 13 -4.30 -7.94 5.63
C VAL A 13 -3.70 -9.31 5.94
N ALA A 14 -4.56 -10.33 6.02
CA ALA A 14 -4.12 -11.73 6.04
C ALA A 14 -3.78 -12.15 4.60
N ALA A 15 -2.52 -12.00 4.20
CA ALA A 15 -2.05 -12.46 2.89
C ALA A 15 -1.74 -13.98 2.95
N SER A 16 -2.65 -14.79 2.42
CA SER A 16 -2.39 -16.21 2.17
C SER A 16 -1.43 -16.33 0.99
N LEU A 17 -0.19 -16.73 1.26
CA LEU A 17 0.86 -16.99 0.26
C LEU A 17 0.42 -18.15 -0.66
N MET A 18 0.06 -17.84 -1.91
CA MET A 18 0.00 -18.83 -3.00
C MET A 18 0.83 -18.31 -4.18
N THR A 19 1.73 -19.18 -4.62
CA THR A 19 2.65 -19.07 -5.75
C THR A 19 1.96 -18.64 -7.06
N GLY A 20 2.57 -17.68 -7.77
CA GLY A 20 2.67 -17.73 -9.24
C GLY A 20 1.97 -16.64 -10.06
N GLY A 21 2.78 -15.81 -10.74
CA GLY A 21 2.45 -15.13 -12.00
C GLY A 21 2.08 -13.64 -11.91
N PRO A 22 2.55 -12.77 -12.83
CA PRO A 22 2.11 -11.38 -12.93
C PRO A 22 0.72 -11.37 -13.57
N SER A 23 -0.31 -11.57 -12.75
CA SER A 23 -1.70 -11.60 -13.19
C SER A 23 -2.29 -10.19 -13.11
N ALA A 24 -2.45 -9.55 -14.25
CA ALA A 24 -3.11 -8.26 -14.42
C ALA A 24 -4.64 -8.39 -14.29
N PHE A 25 -5.14 -8.84 -13.14
CA PHE A 25 -6.56 -8.94 -12.87
C PHE A 25 -6.91 -8.05 -11.68
N ALA A 26 -7.92 -7.20 -11.86
CA ALA A 26 -8.57 -6.55 -10.74
C ALA A 26 -9.06 -7.66 -9.79
N GLU A 27 -8.49 -7.71 -8.61
CA GLU A 27 -8.89 -8.65 -7.58
C GLU A 27 -10.05 -8.00 -6.82
N THR A 28 -11.24 -8.59 -6.90
CA THR A 28 -12.38 -8.13 -6.10
C THR A 28 -12.09 -8.47 -4.64
N VAL A 29 -11.80 -7.46 -3.83
CA VAL A 29 -11.52 -7.63 -2.40
C VAL A 29 -12.82 -7.47 -1.62
N THR A 30 -13.12 -8.41 -0.73
CA THR A 30 -14.24 -8.28 0.21
C THR A 30 -13.78 -7.58 1.47
N VAL A 31 -14.20 -6.33 1.67
CA VAL A 31 -13.99 -5.58 2.90
C VAL A 31 -15.08 -5.96 3.90
N THR A 32 -14.67 -6.39 5.10
CA THR A 32 -15.59 -6.62 6.22
C THR A 32 -15.43 -5.49 7.24
N ASP A 33 -16.48 -4.70 7.46
CA ASP A 33 -16.51 -3.66 8.48
C ASP A 33 -16.56 -4.28 9.90
N VAL A 34 -16.27 -3.50 10.94
CA VAL A 34 -16.26 -3.91 12.36
C VAL A 34 -17.60 -4.49 12.84
N LEU A 35 -18.70 -4.13 12.16
CA LEU A 35 -20.05 -4.66 12.41
C LEU A 35 -20.37 -5.93 11.61
N GLY A 36 -19.40 -6.50 10.89
CA GLY A 36 -19.58 -7.72 10.09
C GLY A 36 -20.23 -7.52 8.71
N ARG A 37 -20.42 -6.26 8.29
CA ARG A 37 -20.94 -5.93 6.95
C ARG A 37 -19.88 -6.18 5.89
N LYS A 38 -20.24 -6.87 4.81
CA LYS A 38 -19.34 -7.18 3.70
C LYS A 38 -19.61 -6.26 2.50
N VAL A 39 -18.56 -5.73 1.91
CA VAL A 39 -18.60 -4.92 0.68
C VAL A 39 -17.53 -5.43 -0.27
N GLU A 40 -17.90 -5.68 -1.52
CA GLU A 40 -16.96 -5.99 -2.59
C GLU A 40 -16.42 -4.69 -3.18
N VAL A 41 -15.09 -4.58 -3.30
CA VAL A 41 -14.42 -3.45 -3.93
C VAL A 41 -13.46 -3.96 -4.99
N GLU A 42 -13.39 -3.26 -6.11
CA GLU A 42 -12.33 -3.51 -7.09
C GLU A 42 -11.01 -3.00 -6.52
N ALA A 43 -10.05 -3.91 -6.36
CA ALA A 43 -8.68 -3.56 -6.00
C ALA A 43 -7.74 -3.96 -7.13
N ARG A 44 -6.67 -3.17 -7.28
CA ARG A 44 -5.58 -3.49 -8.19
C ARG A 44 -4.34 -3.79 -7.36
N LEU A 45 -3.75 -4.97 -7.58
CA LEU A 45 -2.44 -5.29 -7.03
C LEU A 45 -1.38 -4.43 -7.74
N ILE A 46 -0.70 -3.55 -6.99
CA ILE A 46 0.33 -2.67 -7.54
C ILE A 46 1.73 -3.25 -7.38
N ALA A 47 2.02 -3.93 -6.26
CA ALA A 47 3.26 -4.67 -6.08
C ALA A 47 3.09 -5.80 -5.05
N MET A 48 3.80 -6.90 -5.26
CA MET A 48 3.87 -8.03 -4.35
C MET A 48 5.26 -8.66 -4.44
N GLY A 49 5.90 -8.91 -3.31
CA GLY A 49 7.23 -9.51 -3.25
C GLY A 49 8.01 -9.11 -2.01
N ASP A 50 9.29 -9.44 -2.02
CA ASP A 50 10.21 -9.04 -0.95
C ASP A 50 10.24 -7.50 -0.83
N PRO A 51 10.14 -6.92 0.38
CA PRO A 51 10.17 -5.48 0.58
C PRO A 51 11.36 -4.77 -0.07
N ARG A 52 12.53 -5.41 -0.15
CA ARG A 52 13.73 -4.85 -0.79
C ARG A 52 13.58 -4.75 -2.31
N ALA A 53 12.78 -5.63 -2.89
CA ALA A 53 12.52 -5.65 -4.33
C ALA A 53 11.40 -4.66 -4.72
N ILE A 54 10.42 -4.43 -3.84
CA ILE A 54 9.23 -3.64 -4.17
C ILE A 54 9.26 -2.21 -3.62
N VAL A 55 9.89 -1.95 -2.47
CA VAL A 55 9.96 -0.60 -1.89
C VAL A 55 11.04 0.19 -2.63
N THR A 56 10.64 0.81 -3.74
CA THR A 56 11.51 1.63 -4.58
C THR A 56 11.01 3.08 -4.63
N PRO A 57 11.89 4.07 -4.83
CA PRO A 57 11.47 5.47 -4.99
C PRO A 57 10.39 5.67 -6.05
N ALA A 58 10.50 4.98 -7.20
CA ALA A 58 9.53 5.08 -8.28
C ALA A 58 8.15 4.55 -7.90
N LEU A 59 8.08 3.41 -7.20
CA LEU A 59 6.82 2.86 -6.75
C LEU A 59 6.15 3.74 -5.67
N LEU A 60 6.97 4.35 -4.79
CA LEU A 60 6.46 5.27 -3.78
C LEU A 60 5.88 6.55 -4.39
N ASP A 61 6.50 7.05 -5.45
CA ASP A 61 5.95 8.16 -6.24
C ASP A 61 4.63 7.78 -6.91
N GLU A 62 4.59 6.63 -7.60
CA GLU A 62 3.39 6.16 -8.30
C GLU A 62 2.20 5.91 -7.35
N VAL A 63 2.43 5.20 -6.24
CA VAL A 63 1.36 4.75 -5.33
C VAL A 63 0.95 5.85 -4.36
N TYR A 64 1.93 6.51 -3.74
CA TYR A 64 1.69 7.45 -2.66
C TYR A 64 1.81 8.90 -3.10
N GLY A 65 2.44 9.19 -4.24
CA GLY A 65 2.67 10.56 -4.69
C GLY A 65 3.70 11.27 -3.81
N VAL A 66 4.77 10.57 -3.44
CA VAL A 66 5.84 11.10 -2.60
C VAL A 66 7.21 10.96 -3.28
N ARG A 67 8.03 12.00 -3.14
CA ARG A 67 9.46 11.93 -3.44
C ARG A 67 10.16 11.36 -2.22
N ALA A 68 10.79 10.21 -2.40
CA ALA A 68 11.45 9.50 -1.31
C ALA A 68 12.81 8.92 -1.75
N ARG A 69 13.71 8.82 -0.78
CA ARG A 69 14.95 8.04 -0.88
C ARG A 69 14.77 6.75 -0.11
N VAL A 70 15.25 5.64 -0.67
CA VAL A 70 15.22 4.33 -0.04
C VAL A 70 16.65 3.88 0.20
N GLU A 71 16.96 3.54 1.44
CA GLU A 71 18.24 2.99 1.88
C GLU A 71 18.01 1.60 2.46
N THR A 72 19.03 0.75 2.44
CA THR A 72 18.97 -0.59 3.02
C THR A 72 19.70 -0.58 4.36
N LEU A 73 19.00 -0.92 5.44
CA LEU A 73 19.59 -1.03 6.76
C LEU A 73 20.49 -2.26 6.87
N VAL A 74 21.23 -2.38 7.98
CA VAL A 74 22.11 -3.54 8.22
C VAL A 74 21.34 -4.85 8.35
N GLY A 75 20.10 -4.83 8.88
CA GLY A 75 19.18 -5.99 8.84
C GLY A 75 18.54 -6.23 7.46
N GLY A 76 18.80 -5.30 6.53
CA GLY A 76 18.35 -5.27 5.16
C GLY A 76 16.89 -4.88 4.98
N GLU A 77 16.21 -4.43 6.03
CA GLU A 77 14.94 -3.76 5.88
C GLU A 77 15.12 -2.46 5.09
N PRO A 78 14.17 -2.10 4.20
CA PRO A 78 14.18 -0.81 3.55
C PRO A 78 13.88 0.30 4.57
N TYR A 79 14.73 1.32 4.60
CA TYR A 79 14.50 2.58 5.29
C TYR A 79 14.11 3.64 4.27
N VAL A 80 12.95 4.27 4.47
CA VAL A 80 12.40 5.26 3.56
C VAL A 80 12.46 6.64 4.19
N LEU A 81 13.19 7.55 3.54
CA LEU A 81 13.18 8.98 3.85
C LEU A 81 12.29 9.71 2.86
N VAL A 82 11.21 10.33 3.34
CA VAL A 82 10.30 11.12 2.51
C VAL A 82 10.75 12.58 2.49
N GLU A 83 11.06 13.09 1.31
CA GLU A 83 11.55 14.46 1.10
C GLU A 83 10.40 15.43 0.82
N GLY A 84 9.28 14.94 0.30
CA GLY A 84 8.07 15.74 0.10
C GLY A 84 7.02 15.08 -0.76
N SER A 85 5.92 15.80 -0.99
CA SER A 85 4.88 15.41 -1.95
C SER A 85 5.37 15.63 -3.40
N SER A 86 5.00 14.72 -4.30
CA SER A 86 5.04 14.92 -5.75
C SER A 86 3.68 15.33 -6.33
N ARG A 87 2.59 15.16 -5.56
CA ARG A 87 1.27 15.67 -5.96
C ARG A 87 1.31 17.19 -5.99
N GLN A 88 1.07 17.78 -7.15
CA GLN A 88 0.80 19.21 -7.27
C GLN A 88 -0.56 19.49 -6.63
N VAL A 89 -0.59 20.48 -5.75
CA VAL A 89 -1.85 21.09 -5.32
C VAL A 89 -2.26 22.01 -6.47
N ALA A 90 -3.28 21.59 -7.21
CA ALA A 90 -3.93 22.45 -8.21
C ALA A 90 -4.70 23.59 -7.51
#